data_AF-A0A948PSY5-F1
#
_entry.id   AF-A0A948PSY5-F1
#
_cell.length_a   1.000
_cell.length_b   1.000
_cell.length_c   1.000
_cell.angle_alpha   90.00
_cell.angle_beta   90.00
_cell.angle_gamma   90.00
#
_symmetry.space_group_name_H-M   'P 1'
#
loop_
_entity.id
_entity.type
_entity.pdbx_description
1 polymer ?
#
loop_
_entity_poly.entity_id
_entity_poly.type
_entity_poly.pdbx_seq_one_letter_code
_entity_poly.pdbx_strand_id
1 'polypeptide(L)'
;MKQTKLISFICCLWLVAGLTAQDTEGGIIRERIKERWEERQENKSPYPLLEGKSSSGPGDYRRFRQFDGRRRFYDLHIPQKYDKEKAMAVVLVFHGGLGNPVQQRSDSQMDGVADKYGFIVVYPAGTGKLG
;
A
#
# COMPACT_ATOMS: atom_id res chain seq x y z
N MET A 1 24.03 -8.28 45.78
CA MET A 1 22.85 -8.46 44.92
C MET A 1 22.26 -7.09 44.61
N LYS A 2 21.82 -6.91 43.36
CA LYS A 2 21.75 -5.63 42.62
C LYS A 2 20.54 -4.75 42.96
N GLN A 3 20.70 -3.48 42.59
CA GLN A 3 19.72 -2.50 42.07
C GLN A 3 19.29 -1.36 42.99
N THR A 4 19.90 -0.19 42.78
CA THR A 4 19.29 1.12 43.04
C THR A 4 19.50 2.03 41.83
N LYS A 5 18.43 2.75 41.49
CA LYS A 5 18.25 3.62 40.33
C LYS A 5 19.06 4.92 40.48
N LEU A 6 19.55 5.49 39.37
CA LEU A 6 19.97 6.89 39.25
C LEU A 6 19.76 7.32 37.78
N ILE A 7 18.62 7.93 37.43
CA ILE A 7 18.39 9.39 37.33
C ILE A 7 19.46 10.09 36.45
N SER A 8 19.02 10.41 35.22
CA SER A 8 19.14 11.67 34.45
C SER A 8 20.41 12.55 34.53
N PHE A 9 20.66 13.27 33.42
CA PHE A 9 21.80 14.14 33.06
C PHE A 9 22.99 13.33 32.51
N ILE A 10 23.37 13.48 31.25
CA ILE A 10 24.10 14.65 30.75
C ILE A 10 23.60 15.03 29.35
N CYS A 11 22.95 16.20 29.32
CA CYS A 11 22.89 17.11 28.19
C CYS A 11 24.28 17.75 28.02
N CYS A 12 24.69 18.03 26.77
CA CYS A 12 25.88 18.80 26.37
C CYS A 12 27.26 18.18 26.66
N LEU A 13 27.81 17.47 25.67
CA LEU A 13 29.24 17.59 25.35
C LEU A 13 29.58 17.02 23.97
N TRP A 14 29.02 17.60 22.91
CA TRP A 14 29.62 17.53 21.57
C TRP A 14 29.45 18.89 20.90
N LEU A 15 30.30 19.83 21.30
CA LEU A 15 30.47 21.11 20.61
C LEU A 15 31.96 21.25 20.28
N VAL A 16 32.19 21.64 19.02
CA VAL A 16 33.45 22.03 18.36
C VAL A 16 34.18 20.95 17.54
N ALA A 17 33.61 20.66 16.37
CA ALA A 17 34.28 20.74 15.07
C ALA A 17 33.16 20.86 14.01
N GLY A 18 33.00 21.98 13.33
CA GLY A 18 33.75 22.23 12.10
C GLY A 18 32.76 22.23 10.95
N LEU A 19 32.63 23.40 10.33
CA LEU A 19 31.66 23.79 9.32
C LEU A 19 31.86 23.02 7.99
N THR A 20 31.12 21.94 7.75
CA THR A 20 30.73 21.51 6.38
C THR A 20 29.33 20.94 6.42
N ALA A 21 28.40 21.59 5.72
CA ALA A 21 27.07 21.11 5.45
C ALA A 21 27.09 19.69 4.86
N GLN A 22 26.26 18.79 5.40
CA GLN A 22 25.70 17.65 4.66
C GLN A 22 24.57 17.02 5.49
N ASP A 23 23.39 17.64 5.42
CA ASP A 23 22.12 16.98 5.73
C ASP A 23 21.84 15.92 4.65
N THR A 24 22.46 14.74 4.74
CA THR A 24 22.25 13.64 3.77
C THR A 24 21.70 12.36 4.40
N GLU A 25 21.84 12.17 5.72
CA GLU A 25 21.40 10.93 6.38
C GLU A 25 19.87 10.83 6.54
N GLY A 26 19.19 11.95 6.82
CA GLY A 26 17.74 11.97 7.03
C GLY A 26 16.91 11.70 5.76
N GLY A 27 17.46 12.03 4.58
CA GLY A 27 16.82 11.75 3.28
C GLY A 27 16.94 10.28 2.89
N ILE A 28 18.14 9.70 3.04
CA ILE A 28 18.43 8.32 2.64
C ILE A 28 17.65 7.31 3.49
N ILE A 29 17.54 7.55 4.80
CA ILE A 29 16.78 6.67 5.70
C ILE A 29 15.27 6.73 5.39
N ARG A 30 14.74 7.92 5.06
CA ARG A 30 13.33 8.08 4.69
C ARG A 30 12.98 7.37 3.40
N GLU A 31 13.80 7.53 2.36
CA GLU A 31 13.57 6.84 1.08
C GLU A 31 13.70 5.32 1.25
N ARG A 32 14.71 4.81 1.96
CA ARG A 32 14.84 3.37 2.22
C ARG A 32 13.69 2.79 3.04
N ILE A 33 13.18 3.53 4.01
CA ILE A 33 12.00 3.12 4.79
C ILE A 33 10.80 3.04 3.85
N LYS A 34 10.55 4.08 3.05
CA LYS A 34 9.44 4.14 2.08
C LYS A 34 9.52 3.02 1.04
N GLU A 35 10.68 2.80 0.44
CA GLU A 35 10.92 1.70 -0.50
C GLU A 35 10.59 0.34 0.12
N ARG A 36 11.04 0.09 1.36
CA ARG A 36 10.72 -1.13 2.11
C ARG A 36 9.23 -1.26 2.43
N TRP A 37 8.52 -0.15 2.65
CA TRP A 37 7.07 -0.16 2.86
C TRP A 37 6.33 -0.48 1.56
N GLU A 38 6.71 0.13 0.44
CA GLU A 38 6.13 -0.12 -0.88
C GLU A 38 6.35 -1.57 -1.33
N GLU A 39 7.59 -2.08 -1.18
CA GLU A 39 7.94 -3.48 -1.44
C GLU A 39 7.13 -4.45 -0.56
N ARG A 40 6.96 -4.13 0.72
CA ARG A 40 6.14 -4.95 1.64
C ARG A 40 4.67 -4.95 1.24
N GLN A 41 4.13 -3.84 0.74
CA GLN A 41 2.75 -3.78 0.29
C GLN A 41 2.55 -4.57 -1.02
N GLU A 42 3.53 -4.51 -1.92
CA GLU A 42 3.58 -5.32 -3.14
C GLU A 42 3.61 -6.83 -2.80
N ASN A 43 4.52 -7.26 -1.91
CA ASN A 43 4.69 -8.66 -1.49
C ASN A 43 3.60 -9.19 -0.55
N LYS A 44 2.75 -8.35 0.03
CA LYS A 44 1.63 -8.79 0.89
C LYS A 44 0.39 -9.22 0.12
N SER A 45 0.34 -9.04 -1.20
CA SER A 45 -0.79 -9.54 -1.98
C SER A 45 -0.81 -11.06 -2.03
N PRO A 46 -1.91 -11.72 -1.67
CA PRO A 46 -2.13 -13.10 -2.06
C PRO A 46 -2.55 -13.23 -3.55
N TYR A 47 -2.81 -12.11 -4.24
CA TYR A 47 -3.37 -12.12 -5.59
C TYR A 47 -2.31 -12.11 -6.68
N PRO A 48 -2.52 -12.88 -7.77
CA PRO A 48 -1.56 -12.95 -8.86
C PRO A 48 -1.33 -11.58 -9.49
N LEU A 49 -0.05 -11.27 -9.74
CA LEU A 49 0.33 -10.09 -10.49
C LEU A 49 -0.01 -10.33 -11.96
N LEU A 50 -0.80 -9.43 -12.54
CA LEU A 50 -1.02 -9.44 -13.98
C LEU A 50 0.08 -8.65 -14.68
N GLU A 51 1.26 -9.23 -14.75
CA GLU A 51 2.30 -8.72 -15.65
C GLU A 51 2.04 -9.25 -17.05
N GLY A 52 1.69 -8.33 -17.97
CA GLY A 52 1.79 -8.60 -19.40
C GLY A 52 0.96 -9.77 -19.94
N LYS A 53 -0.32 -9.87 -19.60
CA LYS A 53 -1.36 -10.50 -20.45
C LYS A 53 -2.73 -10.06 -19.95
N SER A 54 -3.59 -9.62 -20.87
CA SER A 54 -4.93 -9.14 -20.60
C SER A 54 -5.83 -10.26 -20.08
N SER A 55 -5.83 -10.57 -18.78
CA SER A 55 -6.95 -11.27 -18.17
C SER A 55 -8.11 -10.29 -18.04
N SER A 56 -8.87 -10.19 -19.11
CA SER A 56 -10.11 -9.41 -19.20
C SER A 56 -11.32 -10.24 -18.75
N GLY A 57 -11.10 -11.30 -17.97
CA GLY A 57 -12.14 -12.25 -17.57
C GLY A 57 -12.39 -12.23 -16.07
N PRO A 58 -13.37 -13.00 -15.59
CA PRO A 58 -13.65 -13.15 -14.17
C PRO A 58 -12.43 -13.60 -13.35
N GLY A 59 -12.33 -13.11 -12.13
CA GLY A 59 -11.29 -13.47 -11.19
C GLY A 59 -10.74 -12.30 -10.39
N ASP A 60 -9.70 -12.63 -9.61
CA ASP A 60 -9.06 -11.73 -8.66
C ASP A 60 -7.64 -11.40 -9.07
N TYR A 61 -7.31 -10.11 -9.06
CA TYR A 61 -6.08 -9.64 -9.66
C TYR A 61 -5.47 -8.47 -8.90
N ARG A 62 -4.14 -8.37 -8.94
CA ARG A 62 -3.43 -7.13 -8.66
C ARG A 62 -2.94 -6.50 -9.96
N ARG A 63 -3.16 -5.21 -10.13
CA ARG A 63 -2.68 -4.44 -11.29
C ARG A 63 -1.90 -3.21 -10.86
N PHE A 64 -0.93 -2.84 -11.68
CA PHE A 64 -0.13 -1.63 -11.52
C PHE A 64 -0.43 -0.62 -12.62
N ARG A 65 -0.32 0.68 -12.30
CA ARG A 65 -0.41 1.78 -13.25
C ARG A 65 0.59 2.87 -12.89
N GLN A 66 1.24 3.43 -13.91
CA GLN A 66 2.01 4.65 -13.77
C GLN A 66 1.03 5.84 -13.77
N PHE A 67 1.11 6.68 -12.76
CA PHE A 67 0.32 7.91 -12.68
C PHE A 67 1.13 8.98 -11.95
N ASP A 68 1.27 10.16 -12.55
CA ASP A 68 2.00 11.29 -11.97
C ASP A 68 3.42 10.92 -11.47
N GLY A 69 4.17 10.23 -12.33
CA GLY A 69 5.54 9.78 -12.02
C GLY A 69 5.65 8.68 -10.95
N ARG A 70 4.53 8.09 -10.49
CA ARG A 70 4.50 7.06 -9.45
C ARG A 70 3.91 5.75 -9.96
N ARG A 71 4.47 4.62 -9.50
CA ARG A 71 3.88 3.29 -9.67
C ARG A 71 2.82 3.09 -8.59
N ARG A 72 1.56 2.99 -9.01
CA ARG A 72 0.41 2.74 -8.13
C ARG A 72 -0.15 1.35 -8.39
N PHE A 73 -0.73 0.72 -7.38
CA PHE A 73 -1.39 -0.57 -7.53
C PHE A 73 -2.79 -0.58 -6.94
N TYR A 74 -3.58 -1.55 -7.37
CA TYR A 74 -4.91 -1.83 -6.83
C TYR A 74 -5.21 -3.32 -6.95
N ASP A 75 -6.02 -3.82 -6.02
CA ASP A 75 -6.62 -5.14 -6.11
C ASP A 75 -7.99 -5.02 -6.79
N LEU A 76 -8.35 -6.05 -7.55
CA LEU A 76 -9.50 -6.07 -8.45
C LEU A 76 -10.23 -7.39 -8.28
N HIS A 77 -11.55 -7.33 -8.20
CA HIS A 77 -12.45 -8.47 -8.30
C HIS A 77 -13.39 -8.29 -9.49
N ILE A 78 -13.34 -9.23 -10.44
CA ILE A 78 -14.23 -9.30 -11.59
C ILE A 78 -15.19 -10.49 -11.37
N PRO A 79 -16.51 -10.27 -11.26
CA PRO A 79 -17.46 -11.35 -10.98
C PRO A 79 -17.61 -12.29 -12.16
N GLN A 80 -18.03 -13.54 -11.92
CA GLN A 80 -18.26 -14.55 -12.97
C GLN A 80 -19.26 -14.12 -14.05
N LYS A 81 -20.16 -13.20 -13.71
CA LYS A 81 -21.17 -12.63 -14.63
C LYS A 81 -20.60 -11.59 -15.60
N TYR A 82 -19.30 -11.27 -15.54
CA TYR A 82 -18.70 -10.26 -16.40
C TYR A 82 -18.77 -10.65 -17.87
N ASP A 83 -19.45 -9.81 -18.65
CA ASP A 83 -19.57 -9.90 -20.10
C ASP A 83 -18.94 -8.64 -20.70
N LYS A 84 -17.81 -8.80 -21.40
CA LYS A 84 -17.06 -7.69 -22.00
C LYS A 84 -17.85 -6.90 -23.05
N GLU A 85 -18.93 -7.45 -23.59
CA GLU A 85 -19.78 -6.79 -24.58
C GLU A 85 -20.88 -5.93 -23.92
N LYS A 86 -21.02 -6.01 -22.59
CA LYS A 86 -21.99 -5.24 -21.81
C LYS A 86 -21.27 -4.34 -20.81
N ALA A 87 -21.75 -3.09 -20.69
CA ALA A 87 -21.25 -2.21 -19.65
C ALA A 87 -21.59 -2.78 -18.27
N MET A 88 -20.59 -2.89 -17.39
CA MET A 88 -20.72 -3.31 -16.01
C MET A 88 -20.21 -2.18 -15.09
N ALA A 89 -20.95 -1.91 -14.02
CA ALA A 89 -20.56 -0.88 -13.07
C ALA A 89 -19.23 -1.22 -12.38
N VAL A 90 -18.49 -0.19 -11.99
CA VAL A 90 -17.26 -0.30 -11.21
C VAL A 90 -17.45 0.43 -9.90
N VAL A 91 -17.16 -0.23 -8.79
CA VAL A 91 -17.20 0.34 -7.45
C VAL A 91 -15.79 0.42 -6.89
N LEU A 92 -15.39 1.62 -6.45
CA LEU A 92 -14.13 1.86 -5.76
C LEU A 92 -14.34 1.74 -4.26
N VAL A 93 -13.56 0.89 -3.60
CA VAL A 93 -13.63 0.68 -2.15
C VAL A 93 -12.31 1.08 -1.52
N PHE A 94 -12.31 2.23 -0.84
CA PHE A 94 -11.12 2.79 -0.22
C PHE A 94 -10.95 2.31 1.22
N HIS A 95 -9.71 2.02 1.58
CA HIS A 95 -9.34 1.71 2.96
C HIS A 95 -9.23 3.00 3.79
N GLY A 96 -9.40 2.88 5.11
CA GLY A 96 -9.09 3.96 6.05
C GLY A 96 -7.59 4.19 6.24
N GLY A 97 -7.25 5.16 7.10
CA GLY A 97 -5.87 5.38 7.52
C GLY A 97 -5.26 4.11 8.17
N LEU A 98 -3.98 3.88 7.90
CA LEU A 98 -3.18 2.68 8.21
C LEU A 98 -3.64 1.39 7.50
N GLY A 99 -4.68 1.46 6.69
CA GLY A 99 -5.21 0.34 5.91
C GLY A 99 -4.42 0.05 4.63
N ASN A 100 -4.88 -0.97 3.91
CA ASN A 100 -4.39 -1.34 2.58
C ASN A 100 -5.51 -2.08 1.81
N PRO A 101 -5.36 -2.32 0.49
CA PRO A 101 -6.35 -3.02 -0.32
C PRO A 101 -6.79 -4.39 0.22
N VAL A 102 -5.85 -5.22 0.66
CA VAL A 102 -6.13 -6.58 1.15
C VAL A 102 -6.99 -6.52 2.42
N GLN A 103 -6.63 -5.64 3.35
CA GLN A 103 -7.39 -5.43 4.58
C GLN A 103 -8.81 -4.96 4.26
N GLN A 104 -8.96 -3.95 3.40
CA GLN A 104 -10.27 -3.40 3.07
C GLN A 104 -11.16 -4.39 2.33
N ARG A 105 -10.57 -5.20 1.47
CA ARG A 105 -11.27 -6.30 0.78
C ARG A 105 -11.82 -7.32 1.78
N SER A 106 -11.00 -7.71 2.75
CA SER A 106 -11.42 -8.60 3.85
C SER A 106 -12.53 -7.98 4.70
N ASP A 107 -12.38 -6.70 5.09
CA ASP A 107 -13.31 -6.04 6.01
C ASP A 107 -14.67 -5.75 5.36
N SER A 108 -14.67 -5.31 4.11
CA SER A 108 -15.90 -4.93 3.40
C SER A 108 -16.68 -6.13 2.83
N GLN A 109 -16.01 -7.25 2.57
CA GLN A 109 -16.57 -8.42 1.90
C GLN A 109 -17.28 -8.07 0.57
N MET A 110 -16.85 -7.00 -0.10
CA MET A 110 -17.57 -6.42 -1.23
C MET A 110 -17.58 -7.35 -2.46
N ASP A 111 -16.65 -8.30 -2.56
CA ASP A 111 -16.62 -9.30 -3.63
C ASP A 111 -17.93 -10.10 -3.70
N GLY A 112 -18.44 -10.59 -2.55
CA GLY A 112 -19.69 -11.35 -2.53
C GLY A 112 -20.91 -10.50 -2.91
N VAL A 113 -20.87 -9.20 -2.61
CA VAL A 113 -21.89 -8.24 -3.03
C VAL A 113 -21.81 -8.01 -4.54
N ALA A 114 -20.60 -7.89 -5.09
CA ALA A 114 -20.34 -7.79 -6.52
C ALA A 114 -20.82 -9.01 -7.29
N ASP A 115 -20.52 -10.22 -6.82
CA ASP A 115 -21.00 -11.46 -7.42
C ASP A 115 -22.54 -11.55 -7.42
N LYS A 116 -23.17 -11.09 -6.33
CA LYS A 116 -24.63 -11.09 -6.20
C LYS A 116 -25.29 -10.10 -7.15
N TYR A 117 -24.84 -8.84 -7.15
CA TYR A 117 -25.52 -7.72 -7.82
C TYR A 117 -24.92 -7.31 -9.17
N GLY A 118 -23.76 -7.84 -9.55
CA GLY A 118 -23.18 -7.67 -10.89
C GLY A 118 -22.42 -6.35 -11.08
N PHE A 119 -21.35 -6.16 -10.32
CA PHE A 119 -20.41 -5.04 -10.53
C PHE A 119 -18.96 -5.48 -10.27
N ILE A 120 -18.02 -4.75 -10.83
CA ILE A 120 -16.58 -4.94 -10.60
C ILE A 120 -16.18 -4.17 -9.34
N VAL A 121 -15.32 -4.75 -8.50
CA VAL A 121 -14.77 -4.08 -7.31
C VAL A 121 -13.31 -3.76 -7.51
N VAL A 122 -12.91 -2.53 -7.17
CA VAL A 122 -11.52 -2.11 -7.15
C VAL A 122 -11.17 -1.63 -5.74
N TYR A 123 -10.03 -2.08 -5.22
CA TYR A 123 -9.46 -1.70 -3.94
C TYR A 123 -8.12 -0.99 -4.19
N PRO A 124 -8.10 0.35 -4.33
CA PRO A 124 -6.88 1.10 -4.60
C PRO A 124 -5.96 1.15 -3.40
N ALA A 125 -4.65 1.05 -3.64
CA ALA A 125 -3.66 1.40 -2.62
C ALA A 125 -3.53 2.92 -2.54
N GLY A 126 -3.58 3.45 -1.32
CA GLY A 126 -3.16 4.81 -1.06
C GLY A 126 -1.65 5.01 -1.24
N THR A 127 -1.22 6.26 -1.21
CA THR A 127 0.20 6.67 -1.26
C THR A 127 0.57 7.64 -0.14
N GLY A 128 -0.27 7.77 0.88
CA GLY A 128 -0.09 8.67 2.02
C GLY A 128 0.78 8.07 3.12
N LYS A 129 1.21 8.91 4.07
CA LYS A 129 2.00 8.45 5.24
C LYS A 129 1.25 7.44 6.11
N LEU A 130 -0.07 7.44 6.02
CA LEU A 130 -0.98 6.56 6.76
C LEU A 130 -1.74 5.66 5.79
N GLY A 131 -1.13 5.23 4.69
CA GLY A 131 -1.88 4.64 3.59
C GLY A 131 -2.22 5.71 2.58
#